data_AF-A0A1C5F3P2-F1
#
_entry.id   AF-A0A1C5F3P2-F1
#
_cell.length_a   1.000
_cell.length_b   1.000
_cell.length_c   1.000
_cell.angle_alpha   90.00
_cell.angle_beta   90.00
_cell.angle_gamma   90.00
#
_symmetry.space_group_name_H-M   'P 1'
#
loop_
_entity.id
_entity.type
_entity.pdbx_description
1 polymer ?
#
loop_
_entity_poly.entity_id
_entity_poly.type
_entity_poly.pdbx_seq_one_letter_code
_entity_poly.pdbx_strand_id
1 'polypeptide(L)'
;REGRSVEDMRLRLLLDTLLESAQGLRRELALPPAMVRPGDTVDAVEPGRMSPKDVAARALSETDPALLDQLLALPQSHLIVDGYNVTKTGYPTMPLEKQRLRLLGGLAMLAAQSGAETTCVFDGAELAAPVLLAPPRGVRVLFSKPGVTADELIRQLVRAEPPGRPLVVVSTDREVADGVAQAGARPVASALLLKRLSRI
;
A
#
# COMPACT_ATOMS: atom_id res chain seq x y z
N ARG A 1 25.41 -35.75 3.78
CA ARG A 1 25.11 -34.31 3.54
C ARG A 1 24.14 -34.10 2.35
N GLU A 2 23.96 -35.11 1.50
CA GLU A 2 23.28 -35.09 0.21
C GLU A 2 21.76 -34.85 0.27
N GLY A 3 21.09 -35.19 1.37
CA GLY A 3 19.63 -35.00 1.50
C GLY A 3 19.18 -33.56 1.18
N ARG A 4 19.92 -32.56 1.67
CA ARG A 4 19.66 -31.14 1.38
C ARG A 4 19.80 -30.79 -0.10
N SER A 5 20.80 -31.33 -0.82
CA SER A 5 20.92 -30.98 -2.25
C SER A 5 19.80 -31.59 -3.09
N VAL A 6 19.25 -32.74 -2.70
CA VAL A 6 18.05 -33.31 -3.36
C VAL A 6 16.80 -32.48 -3.06
N GLU A 7 16.65 -31.95 -1.85
CA GLU A 7 15.58 -31.01 -1.49
C GLU A 7 15.72 -29.67 -2.23
N ASP A 8 16.91 -29.08 -2.25
CA ASP A 8 17.22 -27.84 -2.98
C ASP A 8 16.99 -27.98 -4.49
N MET A 9 17.37 -29.11 -5.10
CA MET A 9 17.11 -29.40 -6.52
C MET A 9 15.60 -29.54 -6.81
N ARG A 10 14.84 -30.20 -5.94
CA ARG A 10 13.37 -30.31 -6.08
C ARG A 10 12.69 -28.95 -5.92
N LEU A 11 13.15 -28.13 -4.97
CA LEU A 11 12.63 -26.78 -4.77
C LEU A 11 12.88 -25.88 -5.99
N ARG A 12 14.08 -25.94 -6.58
CA ARG A 12 14.39 -25.22 -7.83
C ARG A 12 13.48 -25.68 -8.97
N LEU A 13 13.40 -26.99 -9.23
CA LEU A 13 12.56 -27.53 -10.30
C LEU A 13 11.09 -27.09 -10.17
N LEU A 14 10.53 -27.07 -8.96
CA LEU A 14 9.18 -26.57 -8.70
C LEU A 14 9.06 -25.05 -8.91
N LEU A 15 10.06 -24.26 -8.52
CA LEU A 15 10.08 -22.82 -8.74
C LEU A 15 10.17 -22.48 -10.24
N ASP A 16 11.06 -23.15 -10.97
CA ASP A 16 11.25 -23.00 -12.41
C ASP A 16 9.96 -23.39 -13.16
N THR A 17 9.33 -24.52 -12.78
CA THR A 17 8.02 -24.94 -13.33
C THR A 17 6.93 -23.89 -13.10
N LEU A 18 6.88 -23.25 -11.93
CA LEU A 18 5.91 -22.19 -11.65
C LEU A 18 6.18 -20.92 -12.47
N LEU A 19 7.44 -20.54 -12.65
CA LEU A 19 7.85 -19.39 -13.47
C LEU A 19 7.52 -19.61 -14.95
N GLU A 20 7.80 -20.80 -15.49
CA GLU A 20 7.45 -21.18 -16.85
C GLU A 20 5.93 -21.25 -17.05
N SER A 21 5.20 -21.82 -16.08
CA SER A 21 3.73 -21.89 -16.10
C SER A 21 3.10 -20.49 -16.12
N ALA A 22 3.61 -19.56 -15.31
CA ALA A 22 3.14 -18.18 -15.31
C ALA A 22 3.44 -17.44 -16.63
N GLN A 23 4.59 -17.69 -17.24
CA GLN A 23 4.94 -17.17 -18.57
C GLN A 23 4.11 -17.80 -19.70
N GLY A 24 3.76 -19.08 -19.59
CA GLY A 24 2.80 -19.76 -20.46
C GLY A 24 1.42 -19.10 -20.36
N LEU A 25 0.86 -19.07 -19.16
CA LEU A 25 -0.47 -18.51 -18.89
C LEU A 25 -0.59 -17.04 -19.34
N ARG A 26 0.44 -16.21 -19.15
CA ARG A 26 0.43 -14.82 -19.63
C ARG A 26 0.42 -14.70 -21.16
N ARG A 27 1.01 -15.67 -21.89
CA ARG A 27 0.97 -15.74 -23.35
C ARG A 27 -0.40 -16.23 -23.84
N GLU A 28 -0.93 -17.31 -23.28
CA GLU A 28 -2.23 -17.88 -23.67
C GLU A 28 -3.39 -16.92 -23.40
N LEU A 29 -3.38 -16.22 -22.25
CA LEU A 29 -4.37 -15.19 -21.94
C LEU A 29 -4.12 -13.84 -22.66
N ALA A 30 -3.09 -13.76 -23.51
CA ALA A 30 -2.66 -12.56 -24.23
C ALA A 30 -2.50 -11.29 -23.34
N LEU A 31 -2.12 -11.46 -22.07
CA LEU A 31 -2.10 -10.37 -21.09
C LEU A 31 -0.87 -9.47 -21.26
N PRO A 32 -1.03 -8.19 -21.67
CA PRO A 32 0.06 -7.23 -21.64
C PRO A 32 0.43 -6.86 -20.18
N PRO A 33 1.59 -6.21 -19.95
CA PRO A 33 1.88 -5.60 -18.66
C PRO A 33 0.77 -4.62 -18.24
N ALA A 34 0.36 -4.68 -16.97
CA ALA A 34 -0.69 -3.81 -16.44
C ALA A 34 -0.26 -2.33 -16.48
N MET A 35 -0.94 -1.53 -17.32
CA MET A 35 -0.71 -0.08 -17.46
C MET A 35 -1.61 0.74 -16.51
N VAL A 36 -2.82 0.22 -16.31
CA VAL A 36 -3.87 0.63 -15.36
C VAL A 36 -3.58 -0.18 -14.08
N ARG A 37 -3.55 0.47 -12.91
CA ARG A 37 -2.82 -0.04 -11.71
C ARG A 37 -3.67 -0.84 -10.69
N PRO A 38 -3.65 -0.63 -9.34
CA PRO A 38 -4.86 -0.86 -8.47
C PRO A 38 -5.91 0.12 -7.83
N GLY A 39 -5.92 1.47 -7.87
CA GLY A 39 -7.11 2.29 -7.49
C GLY A 39 -7.86 3.22 -8.49
N ASP A 40 -7.85 3.05 -9.84
CA ASP A 40 -8.56 3.88 -10.89
C ASP A 40 -10.05 4.03 -10.63
N THR A 41 -10.64 2.91 -10.25
CA THR A 41 -12.09 2.71 -10.29
C THR A 41 -12.74 3.11 -8.98
N VAL A 42 -11.95 3.53 -8.01
CA VAL A 42 -12.42 4.07 -6.73
C VAL A 42 -12.70 5.54 -6.95
N ASP A 43 -13.96 5.94 -6.79
CA ASP A 43 -14.44 7.27 -7.13
C ASP A 43 -14.05 8.33 -6.06
N ALA A 44 -12.75 8.56 -5.94
CA ALA A 44 -12.14 9.63 -5.16
C ALA A 44 -11.96 10.92 -6.01
N VAL A 45 -11.57 12.02 -5.37
CA VAL A 45 -11.15 13.24 -6.10
C VAL A 45 -9.67 13.09 -6.49
N GLU A 46 -9.42 12.52 -7.67
CA GLU A 46 -8.06 12.29 -8.20
C GLU A 46 -7.72 13.21 -9.38
N PRO A 47 -6.47 13.70 -9.49
CA PRO A 47 -5.91 14.18 -10.75
C PRO A 47 -5.38 13.00 -11.61
N GLY A 48 -6.27 12.09 -12.05
CA GLY A 48 -5.93 10.92 -12.89
C GLY A 48 -5.77 9.59 -12.12
N ARG A 49 -5.99 8.46 -12.81
CA ARG A 49 -6.51 7.19 -12.25
C ARG A 49 -5.55 5.94 -12.33
N MET A 50 -5.87 4.82 -11.62
CA MET A 50 -4.96 3.69 -11.27
C MET A 50 -5.37 2.12 -10.98
N SER A 51 -6.32 1.22 -11.48
CA SER A 51 -7.00 -0.09 -10.89
C SER A 51 -6.77 -1.60 -11.39
N PRO A 52 -6.77 -2.84 -10.67
CA PRO A 52 -7.05 -3.39 -9.25
C PRO A 52 -6.11 -4.53 -8.51
N LYS A 53 -6.21 -4.84 -7.15
CA LYS A 53 -5.28 -5.54 -6.11
C LYS A 53 -5.19 -7.11 -5.82
N ASP A 54 -4.50 -7.56 -4.71
CA ASP A 54 -4.86 -8.46 -3.49
C ASP A 54 -3.88 -9.52 -2.79
N VAL A 55 -3.19 -9.25 -1.66
CA VAL A 55 -2.71 -10.34 -0.74
C VAL A 55 -2.77 -10.01 0.77
N ALA A 56 -3.77 -10.60 1.43
CA ALA A 56 -3.65 -11.16 2.78
C ALA A 56 -3.30 -12.67 2.68
N ALA A 57 -2.80 -13.36 3.70
CA ALA A 57 -2.78 -13.06 5.13
C ALA A 57 -1.48 -13.58 5.82
N ARG A 58 -1.46 -13.54 7.17
CA ARG A 58 -0.42 -13.96 8.16
C ARG A 58 0.27 -12.82 8.92
N ALA A 59 0.03 -12.76 10.22
CA ALA A 59 0.69 -11.85 11.14
C ALA A 59 2.16 -12.25 11.41
N LEU A 60 2.99 -11.23 11.59
CA LEU A 60 4.29 -11.23 12.26
C LEU A 60 4.31 -9.98 13.15
N SER A 61 5.31 -9.82 14.02
CA SER A 61 5.36 -8.81 15.10
C SER A 61 4.89 -7.41 14.69
N GLU A 62 3.84 -6.90 15.33
CA GLU A 62 3.28 -5.54 15.14
C GLU A 62 4.27 -4.40 15.44
N THR A 63 5.44 -4.72 16.00
CA THR A 63 6.44 -3.75 16.44
C THR A 63 7.77 -3.85 15.66
N ASP A 64 7.91 -4.80 14.72
CA ASP A 64 9.11 -4.94 13.89
C ASP A 64 9.00 -4.17 12.56
N PRO A 65 9.78 -3.10 12.34
CA PRO A 65 9.79 -2.39 11.05
C PRO A 65 10.31 -3.23 9.88
N ALA A 66 11.06 -4.32 10.11
CA ALA A 66 11.49 -5.22 9.04
C ALA A 66 10.29 -5.97 8.41
N LEU A 67 9.16 -6.10 9.10
CA LEU A 67 7.91 -6.61 8.51
C LEU A 67 7.38 -5.67 7.43
N LEU A 68 7.47 -4.35 7.62
CA LEU A 68 7.04 -3.38 6.61
C LEU A 68 7.95 -3.46 5.39
N ASP A 69 9.27 -3.53 5.57
CA ASP A 69 10.22 -3.75 4.47
C ASP A 69 9.95 -5.08 3.72
N GLN A 70 9.67 -6.18 4.44
CA GLN A 70 9.30 -7.47 3.83
C GLN A 70 7.99 -7.40 3.02
N LEU A 71 6.96 -6.73 3.54
CA LEU A 71 5.66 -6.59 2.85
C LEU A 71 5.77 -5.69 1.61
N LEU A 72 6.54 -4.61 1.67
CA LEU A 72 6.76 -3.70 0.54
C LEU A 72 7.66 -4.32 -0.54
N ALA A 73 8.62 -5.17 -0.15
CA ALA A 73 9.47 -5.92 -1.08
C ALA A 73 8.73 -7.03 -1.86
N LEU A 74 7.47 -7.34 -1.53
CA LEU A 74 6.66 -8.27 -2.32
C LEU A 74 6.34 -7.67 -3.70
N PRO A 75 6.37 -8.47 -4.79
CA PRO A 75 6.20 -7.95 -6.14
C PRO A 75 4.85 -7.25 -6.33
N GLN A 76 4.89 -6.10 -7.00
CA GLN A 76 3.75 -5.22 -7.25
C GLN A 76 3.03 -4.69 -6.00
N SER A 77 3.58 -4.77 -4.77
CA SER A 77 2.90 -4.34 -3.53
C SER A 77 2.25 -2.94 -3.57
N HIS A 78 1.18 -2.76 -2.78
CA HIS A 78 0.53 -1.45 -2.52
C HIS A 78 0.50 -1.13 -1.04
N LEU A 79 0.80 0.13 -0.74
CA LEU A 79 0.79 0.77 0.56
C LEU A 79 -0.27 1.88 0.53
N ILE A 80 -1.42 1.62 1.15
CA ILE A 80 -2.39 2.66 1.48
C ILE A 80 -2.01 3.24 2.84
N VAL A 81 -2.00 4.56 2.95
CA VAL A 81 -1.62 5.28 4.18
C VAL A 81 -2.73 6.23 4.57
N ASP A 82 -3.28 6.04 5.76
CA ASP A 82 -4.11 7.02 6.45
C ASP A 82 -3.23 8.18 6.92
N GLY A 83 -3.28 9.26 6.17
CA GLY A 83 -2.39 10.38 6.32
C GLY A 83 -2.53 11.05 7.67
N TYR A 84 -3.74 11.34 8.15
CA TYR A 84 -3.90 12.05 9.42
C TYR A 84 -3.70 11.17 10.64
N ASN A 85 -4.04 9.88 10.60
CA ASN A 85 -3.64 8.97 11.67
C ASN A 85 -2.10 8.93 11.82
N VAL A 86 -1.37 8.88 10.70
CA VAL A 86 0.10 8.89 10.72
C VAL A 86 0.67 10.23 11.16
N THR A 87 0.19 11.37 10.66
CA THR A 87 0.76 12.68 11.03
C THR A 87 0.40 13.12 12.43
N LYS A 88 -0.83 12.86 12.91
CA LYS A 88 -1.25 13.13 14.30
C LYS A 88 -0.52 12.21 15.29
N THR A 89 -0.12 10.99 14.89
CA THR A 89 0.77 10.14 15.69
C THR A 89 2.21 10.67 15.72
N GLY A 90 2.75 11.12 14.58
CA GLY A 90 4.19 11.39 14.45
C GLY A 90 4.65 12.81 14.77
N TYR A 91 3.83 13.82 14.49
CA TYR A 91 4.18 15.24 14.64
C TYR A 91 2.92 16.14 14.75
N PRO A 92 2.05 15.89 15.75
CA PRO A 92 0.74 16.55 15.87
C PRO A 92 0.80 18.08 16.05
N THR A 93 1.91 18.60 16.56
CA THR A 93 2.11 20.05 16.81
C THR A 93 2.47 20.85 15.55
N MET A 94 2.71 20.20 14.41
CA MET A 94 2.95 20.91 13.14
C MET A 94 1.61 21.35 12.51
N PRO A 95 1.55 22.50 11.80
CA PRO A 95 0.39 22.86 10.97
C PRO A 95 0.07 21.78 9.93
N LEU A 96 -1.22 21.52 9.66
CA LEU A 96 -1.68 20.42 8.81
C LEU A 96 -1.01 20.38 7.42
N GLU A 97 -0.72 21.53 6.82
CA GLU A 97 0.02 21.58 5.55
C GLU A 97 1.45 21.03 5.66
N LYS A 98 2.18 21.44 6.71
CA LYS A 98 3.54 20.94 7.00
C LYS A 98 3.50 19.46 7.41
N GLN A 99 2.43 19.01 8.08
CA GLN A 99 2.19 17.60 8.33
C GLN A 99 2.09 16.80 7.02
N ARG A 100 1.22 17.22 6.10
CA ARG A 100 1.03 16.58 4.78
C ARG A 100 2.34 16.55 3.98
N LEU A 101 3.02 17.69 3.84
CA LEU A 101 4.29 17.79 3.10
C LEU A 101 5.38 16.87 3.69
N ARG A 102 5.50 16.81 5.02
CA ARG A 102 6.47 15.93 5.71
C ARG A 102 6.18 14.45 5.47
N LEU A 103 4.91 14.02 5.53
CA LEU A 103 4.54 12.64 5.24
C LEU A 103 4.82 12.28 3.78
N LEU A 104 4.37 13.11 2.85
CA LEU A 104 4.47 12.85 1.42
C LEU A 104 5.92 12.80 0.93
N GLY A 105 6.81 13.62 1.48
CA GLY A 105 8.25 13.53 1.19
C GLY A 105 8.88 12.20 1.64
N GLY A 106 8.53 11.73 2.84
CA GLY A 106 8.97 10.42 3.33
C GLY A 106 8.40 9.26 2.50
N LEU A 107 7.12 9.32 2.15
CA LEU A 107 6.45 8.31 1.31
C LEU A 107 7.05 8.25 -0.10
N ALA A 108 7.45 9.38 -0.69
CA ALA A 108 8.09 9.40 -2.01
C ALA A 108 9.43 8.66 -2.00
N MET A 109 10.24 8.86 -0.95
CA MET A 109 11.48 8.12 -0.77
C MET A 109 11.24 6.62 -0.52
N LEU A 110 10.22 6.27 0.27
CA LEU A 110 9.86 4.87 0.53
C LEU A 110 9.37 4.16 -0.74
N ALA A 111 8.53 4.83 -1.55
CA ALA A 111 8.09 4.33 -2.85
C ALA A 111 9.26 4.19 -3.84
N ALA A 112 10.19 5.14 -3.87
CA ALA A 112 11.39 5.05 -4.70
C ALA A 112 12.37 3.93 -4.27
N GLN A 113 12.46 3.63 -2.97
CA GLN A 113 13.29 2.53 -2.43
C GLN A 113 12.68 1.14 -2.68
N SER A 114 11.36 1.01 -2.57
CA SER A 114 10.67 -0.29 -2.62
C SER A 114 10.07 -0.64 -3.99
N GLY A 115 9.80 0.35 -4.84
CA GLY A 115 8.96 0.19 -6.02
C GLY A 115 7.47 -0.01 -5.72
N ALA A 116 7.09 -0.03 -4.43
CA ALA A 116 5.72 -0.20 -3.99
C ALA A 116 4.84 0.94 -4.49
N GLU A 117 3.66 0.59 -4.95
CA GLU A 117 2.59 1.56 -5.15
C GLU A 117 2.22 2.19 -3.82
N THR A 118 2.15 3.52 -3.76
CA THR A 118 1.87 4.22 -2.50
C THR A 118 0.72 5.20 -2.70
N THR A 119 -0.34 5.06 -1.90
CA THR A 119 -1.51 5.94 -1.90
C THR A 119 -1.69 6.54 -0.51
N CYS A 120 -1.53 7.86 -0.38
CA CYS A 120 -1.79 8.58 0.86
C CYS A 120 -3.19 9.18 0.82
N VAL A 121 -4.05 8.78 1.76
CA VAL A 121 -5.43 9.26 1.91
C VAL A 121 -5.50 10.26 3.05
N PHE A 122 -6.11 11.42 2.82
CA PHE A 122 -6.42 12.40 3.84
C PHE A 122 -7.93 12.64 3.91
N ASP A 123 -8.43 13.02 5.09
CA ASP A 123 -9.83 13.43 5.22
C ASP A 123 -10.07 14.78 4.53
N GLY A 124 -11.10 14.84 3.70
CA GLY A 124 -11.52 16.05 2.99
C GLY A 124 -12.19 17.09 3.89
N ALA A 125 -12.74 16.70 5.05
CA ALA A 125 -13.34 17.64 6.01
C ALA A 125 -12.30 18.51 6.72
N GLU A 126 -11.05 18.06 6.78
CA GLU A 126 -9.89 18.82 7.32
C GLU A 126 -9.30 19.81 6.28
N LEU A 127 -10.01 20.09 5.19
CA LEU A 127 -9.64 21.06 4.15
C LEU A 127 -10.41 22.37 4.29
N ALA A 128 -9.75 23.41 4.82
CA ALA A 128 -10.29 24.77 4.84
C ALA A 128 -10.38 25.42 3.43
N ALA A 129 -9.68 24.87 2.43
CA ALA A 129 -9.65 25.35 1.04
C ALA A 129 -9.18 24.22 0.10
N PRO A 130 -9.41 24.32 -1.22
CA PRO A 130 -8.84 23.40 -2.21
C PRO A 130 -7.31 23.36 -2.11
N VAL A 131 -6.76 22.19 -1.78
CA VAL A 131 -5.33 22.02 -1.53
C VAL A 131 -4.58 21.77 -2.83
N LEU A 132 -3.86 22.79 -3.30
CA LEU A 132 -2.95 22.75 -4.46
C LEU A 132 -1.63 22.04 -4.11
N LEU A 133 -1.72 20.77 -3.70
CA LEU A 133 -0.56 19.91 -3.49
C LEU A 133 -0.21 19.22 -4.82
N ALA A 134 0.98 19.50 -5.35
CA ALA A 134 1.57 18.65 -6.37
C ALA A 134 2.03 17.33 -5.70
N PRO A 135 1.44 16.17 -6.02
CA PRO A 135 1.85 14.91 -5.40
C PRO A 135 3.27 14.55 -5.84
N PRO A 136 4.16 14.11 -4.92
CA PRO A 136 5.52 13.74 -5.30
C PRO A 136 5.51 12.43 -6.09
N ARG A 137 6.45 12.28 -7.03
CA ARG A 137 6.54 11.10 -7.92
C ARG A 137 6.57 9.81 -7.09
N GLY A 138 5.75 8.84 -7.50
CA GLY A 138 5.60 7.54 -6.82
C GLY A 138 4.50 7.48 -5.76
N VAL A 139 3.95 8.63 -5.32
CA VAL A 139 2.87 8.70 -4.33
C VAL A 139 1.61 9.28 -4.96
N ARG A 140 0.53 8.50 -4.99
CA ARG A 140 -0.83 9.01 -5.23
C ARG A 140 -1.33 9.68 -3.95
N VAL A 141 -2.00 10.83 -4.07
CA VAL A 141 -2.54 11.58 -2.94
C VAL A 141 -4.02 11.80 -3.15
N LEU A 142 -4.83 11.34 -2.19
CA LEU A 142 -6.28 11.36 -2.24
C LEU A 142 -6.84 12.15 -1.07
N PHE A 143 -7.95 12.84 -1.33
CA PHE A 143 -8.79 13.43 -0.29
C PHE A 143 -10.18 12.80 -0.37
N SER A 144 -10.78 12.47 0.78
CA SER A 144 -12.15 11.97 0.81
C SER A 144 -13.14 13.03 0.32
N LYS A 145 -14.26 12.60 -0.27
CA LYS A 145 -15.32 13.50 -0.71
C LYS A 145 -16.10 14.05 0.50
N PRO A 146 -16.70 15.25 0.44
CA PRO A 146 -17.60 15.73 1.48
C PRO A 146 -18.70 14.70 1.79
N GLY A 147 -18.86 14.35 3.06
CA GLY A 147 -19.76 13.28 3.52
C GLY A 147 -19.19 11.86 3.49
N VAL A 148 -17.92 11.68 3.11
CA VAL A 148 -17.19 10.40 3.16
C VAL A 148 -15.94 10.56 4.03
N THR A 149 -15.72 9.68 5.00
CA THR A 149 -14.51 9.71 5.83
C THR A 149 -13.29 9.19 5.09
N ALA A 150 -12.08 9.49 5.58
CA ALA A 150 -10.87 8.83 5.10
C ALA A 150 -10.97 7.30 5.23
N ASP A 151 -11.55 6.80 6.32
CA ASP A 151 -11.71 5.38 6.66
C ASP A 151 -12.53 4.62 5.61
N GLU A 152 -13.66 5.19 5.18
CA GLU A 152 -14.51 4.55 4.19
C GLU A 152 -13.92 4.64 2.78
N LEU A 153 -13.18 5.72 2.45
CA LEU A 153 -12.39 5.74 1.21
C LEU A 153 -11.26 4.69 1.24
N ILE A 154 -10.60 4.49 2.38
CA ILE A 154 -9.63 3.39 2.57
C ILE A 154 -10.32 2.03 2.39
N ARG A 155 -11.50 1.81 2.97
CA ARG A 155 -12.28 0.57 2.76
C ARG A 155 -12.72 0.38 1.31
N GLN A 156 -12.99 1.44 0.54
CA GLN A 156 -13.32 1.37 -0.88
C GLN A 156 -12.10 1.05 -1.76
N LEU A 157 -10.95 1.64 -1.45
CA LEU A 157 -9.65 1.21 -2.01
C LEU A 157 -9.44 -0.27 -1.72
N VAL A 158 -9.64 -0.73 -0.47
CA VAL A 158 -9.52 -2.15 -0.11
C VAL A 158 -10.67 -3.04 -0.67
N ARG A 159 -11.54 -2.55 -1.56
CA ARG A 159 -12.67 -3.33 -2.14
C ARG A 159 -12.79 -3.37 -3.67
N ALA A 160 -12.18 -2.45 -4.41
CA ALA A 160 -12.33 -2.39 -5.87
C ALA A 160 -11.57 -3.51 -6.62
N GLU A 161 -10.25 -3.41 -6.73
CA GLU A 161 -9.36 -4.22 -5.90
C GLU A 161 -9.92 -5.61 -5.37
N PRO A 162 -9.63 -6.81 -5.98
CA PRO A 162 -10.46 -8.05 -5.98
C PRO A 162 -9.88 -9.39 -5.34
N PRO A 163 -9.15 -10.33 -6.03
CA PRO A 163 -8.09 -11.20 -5.39
C PRO A 163 -6.75 -11.45 -6.19
N GLY A 164 -5.54 -11.48 -5.58
CA GLY A 164 -4.23 -11.77 -6.24
C GLY A 164 -2.88 -11.09 -5.79
N ARG A 165 -2.80 -9.76 -5.57
CA ARG A 165 -1.55 -8.93 -5.41
C ARG A 165 -1.32 -8.14 -4.07
N PRO A 166 -0.15 -8.17 -3.39
CA PRO A 166 0.02 -7.66 -2.01
C PRO A 166 -0.51 -6.24 -1.68
N LEU A 167 -1.29 -6.12 -0.58
CA LEU A 167 -1.83 -4.85 -0.07
C LEU A 167 -1.56 -4.66 1.43
N VAL A 168 -1.02 -3.49 1.78
CA VAL A 168 -0.76 -3.01 3.14
C VAL A 168 -1.57 -1.73 3.39
N VAL A 169 -2.17 -1.60 4.57
CA VAL A 169 -2.87 -0.40 5.03
C VAL A 169 -2.25 0.09 6.32
N VAL A 170 -1.76 1.33 6.33
CA VAL A 170 -1.24 1.97 7.55
C VAL A 170 -2.30 2.91 8.13
N SER A 171 -2.73 2.63 9.35
CA SER A 171 -3.52 3.56 10.19
C SER A 171 -3.25 3.26 11.68
N THR A 172 -3.90 4.01 12.56
CA THR A 172 -4.00 3.75 14.01
C THR A 172 -5.43 3.46 14.46
N ASP A 173 -6.41 3.57 13.55
CA ASP A 173 -7.79 3.20 13.83
C ASP A 173 -8.02 1.68 13.75
N ARG A 174 -8.81 1.14 14.69
CA ARG A 174 -9.11 -0.30 14.78
C ARG A 174 -10.26 -0.73 13.89
N GLU A 175 -11.27 0.10 13.67
CA GLU A 175 -12.38 -0.19 12.75
C GLU A 175 -11.88 -0.22 11.30
N VAL A 176 -10.92 0.64 10.97
CA VAL A 176 -10.14 0.53 9.72
C VAL A 176 -9.37 -0.79 9.70
N ALA A 177 -8.55 -1.07 10.73
CA ALA A 177 -7.69 -2.26 10.75
C ALA A 177 -8.46 -3.58 10.59
N ASP A 178 -9.57 -3.75 11.32
CA ASP A 178 -10.42 -4.94 11.25
C ASP A 178 -11.16 -5.02 9.90
N GLY A 179 -11.70 -3.90 9.42
CA GLY A 179 -12.42 -3.84 8.14
C GLY A 179 -11.52 -4.15 6.93
N VAL A 180 -10.28 -3.67 6.93
CA VAL A 180 -9.32 -3.95 5.84
C VAL A 180 -8.70 -5.35 5.96
N ALA A 181 -8.55 -5.90 7.18
CA ALA A 181 -8.13 -7.28 7.36
C ALA A 181 -9.18 -8.28 6.83
N GLN A 182 -10.46 -8.04 7.08
CA GLN A 182 -11.57 -8.83 6.52
C GLN A 182 -11.60 -8.76 4.98
N ALA A 183 -11.28 -7.60 4.40
CA ALA A 183 -11.28 -7.35 2.96
C ALA A 183 -9.93 -7.67 2.25
N GLY A 184 -9.02 -8.40 2.90
CA GLY A 184 -7.83 -8.96 2.24
C GLY A 184 -6.57 -8.08 2.24
N ALA A 185 -6.47 -7.08 3.11
CA ALA A 185 -5.25 -6.28 3.31
C ALA A 185 -4.45 -6.67 4.57
N ARG A 186 -3.27 -6.08 4.72
CA ARG A 186 -2.46 -6.13 5.95
C ARG A 186 -2.57 -4.81 6.73
N PRO A 187 -3.29 -4.74 7.86
CA PRO A 187 -3.20 -3.58 8.74
C PRO A 187 -1.79 -3.49 9.35
N VAL A 188 -1.26 -2.27 9.43
CA VAL A 188 0.05 -1.92 9.99
C VAL A 188 -0.08 -0.64 10.81
N ALA A 189 0.45 -0.62 12.03
CA ALA A 189 0.32 0.55 12.90
C ALA A 189 1.08 1.77 12.35
N SER A 190 0.49 2.98 12.44
CA SER A 190 1.13 4.27 12.11
C SER A 190 2.55 4.41 12.64
N ALA A 191 2.81 3.91 13.84
CA ALA A 191 4.11 3.94 14.50
C ALA A 191 5.21 3.13 13.79
N LEU A 192 4.87 2.05 13.06
CA LEU A 192 5.84 1.29 12.25
C LEU A 192 6.30 2.10 11.03
N LEU A 193 5.35 2.71 10.30
CA LEU A 193 5.68 3.57 9.17
C LEU A 193 6.55 4.76 9.62
N LEU A 194 6.21 5.41 10.73
CA LEU A 194 7.01 6.52 11.28
C LEU A 194 8.45 6.09 11.63
N LYS A 195 8.63 4.92 12.28
CA LYS A 195 9.96 4.32 12.55
C LYS A 195 10.73 3.95 11.28
N ARG A 196 10.04 3.68 10.17
CA ARG A 196 10.67 3.36 8.87
C ARG A 196 11.02 4.61 8.07
N LEU A 197 10.20 5.64 8.15
CA LEU A 197 10.45 6.95 7.54
C LEU A 197 11.57 7.72 8.25
N SER A 198 11.78 7.52 9.56
CA SER A 198 12.91 8.10 10.30
C SER A 198 14.26 7.41 10.07
N ARG A 199 14.37 6.57 9.04
CA ARG A 199 15.59 5.87 8.60
C ARG A 199 16.00 6.23 7.17
N ILE A 200 15.34 7.23 6.60
CA ILE A 200 15.54 7.79 5.25
C ILE A 200 16.08 9.22 5.43
#